data_AF-A0A179V3H6-F1
#
_entry.id   AF-A0A179V3H6-F1
#
_cell.length_a   1.000
_cell.length_b   1.000
_cell.length_c   1.000
_cell.angle_alpha   90.00
_cell.angle_beta   90.00
_cell.angle_gamma   90.00
#
_symmetry.space_group_name_H-M   'P 1'
#
loop_
_entity.id
_entity.type
_entity.pdbx_description
1 polymer ?
#
loop_
_entity_poly.entity_id
_entity_poly.type
_entity_poly.pdbx_seq_one_letter_code
_entity_poly.pdbx_strand_id
1 'polypeptide(L)'
;MTLYYSLVFLLLVVEMVIFVGLIIPLPFTVKRKLFTFISESPVIAKLQYGMKITFIFILILFIDSVNRVYRVQTELSTHSKEMGGAGTAALGAERMEVQARKFYSQRNMYLCGFTLFLSLILNRTYTMILEVLRLEDKVKQLQGDKQAGGKASAKLAEAGDAGEIGRLRKELAAREKDIEALKKQSEGLSREYEKLGDQLSSQNLDSTPKKER
;
A
#
# COMPACT_ATOMS: atom_id res chain seq x y z
N MET A 1 1.31 -18.92 -26.52
CA MET A 1 1.79 -18.85 -25.12
C MET A 1 0.71 -19.43 -24.23
N THR A 2 1.05 -20.01 -23.09
CA THR A 2 0.03 -20.39 -22.11
C THR A 2 -0.72 -19.13 -21.63
N LEU A 3 -2.02 -19.27 -21.35
CA LEU A 3 -2.91 -18.14 -21.03
C LEU A 3 -2.37 -17.26 -19.88
N TYR A 4 -1.75 -17.87 -18.88
CA TYR A 4 -1.19 -17.16 -17.73
C TYR A 4 -0.03 -16.22 -18.10
N TYR A 5 0.88 -16.59 -19.02
CA TYR A 5 1.95 -15.68 -19.46
C TYR A 5 1.40 -14.53 -20.32
N SER A 6 0.29 -14.73 -21.03
CA SER A 6 -0.38 -13.64 -21.75
C SER A 6 -0.96 -12.60 -20.79
N LEU A 7 -1.51 -13.05 -19.65
CA LEU A 7 -1.98 -12.16 -18.60
C LEU A 7 -0.83 -11.36 -17.95
N VAL A 8 0.29 -12.04 -17.67
CA VAL A 8 1.50 -11.37 -17.15
C VAL A 8 2.02 -10.32 -18.14
N PHE A 9 2.02 -10.62 -19.44
CA PHE A 9 2.40 -9.66 -20.47
C PHE A 9 1.48 -8.44 -20.50
N LEU A 10 0.15 -8.64 -20.46
CA LEU A 10 -0.80 -7.52 -20.43
C LEU A 10 -0.56 -6.65 -19.20
N LEU A 11 -0.31 -7.28 -18.06
CA LEU A 11 -0.02 -6.56 -16.82
C LEU A 11 1.27 -5.75 -16.92
N LEU A 12 2.34 -6.32 -17.47
CA LEU A 12 3.59 -5.60 -17.72
C LEU A 12 3.35 -4.36 -18.58
N VAL A 13 2.56 -4.47 -19.66
CA VAL A 13 2.24 -3.32 -20.52
C VAL A 13 1.49 -2.25 -19.75
N VAL A 14 0.51 -2.64 -18.93
CA VAL A 14 -0.23 -1.70 -18.07
C VAL A 14 0.69 -1.01 -17.07
N GLU A 15 1.56 -1.77 -16.40
CA GLU A 15 2.56 -1.23 -15.47
C GLU A 15 3.52 -0.26 -16.17
N MET A 16 3.95 -0.55 -17.40
CA MET A 16 4.81 0.35 -18.17
C MET A 16 4.11 1.66 -18.49
N VAL A 17 2.85 1.62 -18.93
CA VAL A 17 2.06 2.82 -19.22
C VAL A 17 1.88 3.66 -17.96
N ILE A 18 1.54 3.04 -16.83
CA ILE A 18 1.38 3.73 -15.54
C ILE A 18 2.70 4.34 -15.09
N PHE A 19 3.80 3.58 -15.18
CA PHE A 19 5.13 4.03 -14.78
C PHE A 19 5.63 5.22 -15.61
N VAL A 20 5.48 5.16 -16.93
CA VAL A 20 5.79 6.28 -17.82
C VAL A 20 4.91 7.49 -17.47
N GLY A 21 3.60 7.28 -17.25
CA GLY A 21 2.69 8.33 -16.81
C GLY A 21 3.10 9.01 -15.49
N LEU A 22 3.60 8.23 -14.53
CA LEU A 22 4.09 8.71 -13.23
C LEU A 22 5.41 9.50 -13.33
N ILE A 23 6.30 9.10 -14.24
CA ILE A 23 7.62 9.74 -14.43
C ILE A 23 7.52 11.07 -15.17
N ILE A 24 6.49 11.28 -16.00
CA ILE A 24 6.36 12.51 -16.77
C ILE A 24 6.49 13.73 -15.82
N PRO A 25 7.41 14.67 -16.12
CA PRO A 25 7.63 15.84 -15.30
C PRO A 25 6.45 16.83 -15.48
N LEU A 26 5.39 16.60 -14.71
CA LEU A 26 4.26 17.51 -14.62
C LEU A 26 4.56 18.68 -13.65
N PRO A 27 4.02 19.89 -13.89
CA PRO A 27 4.12 21.01 -12.96
C PRO A 27 3.41 20.69 -11.63
N PHE A 28 3.95 21.19 -10.52
CA PHE A 28 3.54 20.85 -9.15
C PHE A 28 2.03 20.94 -8.90
N THR A 29 1.37 21.98 -9.43
CA THR A 29 -0.07 22.19 -9.26
C THR A 29 -0.90 21.09 -9.92
N VAL A 30 -0.48 20.59 -11.09
CA VAL A 30 -1.12 19.50 -11.81
C VAL A 30 -0.83 18.18 -11.13
N LYS A 31 0.42 17.93 -10.72
CA LYS A 31 0.78 16.73 -9.92
C LYS A 31 -0.05 16.65 -8.65
N ARG A 32 -0.14 17.73 -7.90
CA ARG A 32 -0.91 17.80 -6.66
C ARG A 32 -2.38 17.50 -6.90
N LYS A 33 -3.02 18.09 -7.92
CA LYS A 33 -4.43 17.78 -8.25
C LYS A 33 -4.63 16.32 -8.66
N LEU A 34 -3.76 15.81 -9.53
CA LEU A 34 -3.84 14.44 -10.05
C LEU A 34 -3.66 13.42 -8.92
N PHE A 35 -2.61 13.57 -8.11
CA PHE A 35 -2.34 12.66 -6.99
C PHE A 35 -3.36 12.81 -5.86
N THR A 36 -3.87 14.01 -5.57
CA THR A 36 -4.96 14.17 -4.59
C THR A 36 -6.22 13.45 -5.07
N PHE A 37 -6.57 13.55 -6.36
CA PHE A 37 -7.71 12.84 -6.95
C PHE A 37 -7.52 11.31 -6.96
N ILE A 38 -6.32 10.86 -7.30
CA ILE A 38 -5.91 9.45 -7.24
C ILE A 38 -6.04 8.94 -5.80
N SER A 39 -5.51 9.66 -4.80
CA SER A 39 -5.56 9.24 -3.40
C SER A 39 -6.93 9.36 -2.75
N GLU A 40 -7.83 10.23 -3.24
CA GLU A 40 -9.21 10.36 -2.75
C GLU A 40 -10.12 9.22 -3.24
N SER A 41 -9.78 8.60 -4.37
CA SER A 41 -10.60 7.54 -4.92
C SER A 41 -10.40 6.23 -4.13
N PRO A 42 -11.47 5.66 -3.52
CA PRO A 42 -11.39 4.38 -2.80
C PRO A 42 -10.99 3.22 -3.73
N VAL A 43 -11.04 3.44 -5.04
CA VAL A 43 -10.54 2.53 -6.07
C VAL A 43 -9.02 2.38 -5.98
N ILE A 44 -8.28 3.42 -5.61
CA ILE A 44 -6.81 3.36 -5.49
C ILE A 44 -6.36 2.52 -4.30
N ALA A 45 -7.04 2.65 -3.16
CA ALA A 45 -6.76 1.78 -2.01
C ALA A 45 -6.98 0.31 -2.38
N LYS A 46 -8.09 0.00 -3.06
CA LYS A 46 -8.37 -1.35 -3.57
C LYS A 46 -7.36 -1.78 -4.64
N LEU A 47 -6.92 -0.88 -5.51
CA LEU A 47 -5.86 -1.14 -6.48
C LEU A 47 -4.53 -1.45 -5.81
N GLN A 48 -4.16 -0.77 -4.72
CA GLN A 48 -2.91 -1.04 -4.00
C GLN A 48 -2.93 -2.44 -3.36
N TYR A 49 -4.07 -2.85 -2.79
CA TYR A 49 -4.26 -4.23 -2.34
C TYR A 49 -4.24 -5.22 -3.51
N GLY A 50 -4.90 -4.89 -4.63
CA GLY A 50 -4.88 -5.67 -5.86
C GLY A 50 -3.46 -5.87 -6.39
N MET A 51 -2.66 -4.80 -6.47
CA MET A 51 -1.27 -4.83 -6.90
C MET A 51 -0.41 -5.71 -5.99
N LYS A 52 -0.63 -5.71 -4.67
CA LYS A 52 0.06 -6.62 -3.75
C LYS A 52 -0.30 -8.09 -4.00
N ILE A 53 -1.58 -8.38 -4.21
CA ILE A 53 -2.05 -9.75 -4.54
C ILE A 53 -1.44 -10.20 -5.87
N THR A 54 -1.49 -9.34 -6.87
CA THR A 54 -0.93 -9.64 -8.18
C THR A 54 0.59 -9.82 -8.13
N PHE A 55 1.29 -9.04 -7.32
CA PHE A 55 2.72 -9.21 -7.09
C PHE A 55 3.05 -10.60 -6.54
N ILE A 56 2.32 -11.08 -5.53
CA ILE A 56 2.51 -12.43 -4.98
C ILE A 56 2.25 -13.49 -6.06
N PHE A 57 1.20 -13.32 -6.86
CA PHE A 57 0.88 -14.24 -7.94
C PHE A 57 2.00 -14.31 -9.00
N ILE A 58 2.52 -13.16 -9.43
CA ILE A 58 3.63 -13.11 -10.40
C ILE A 58 4.90 -13.68 -9.77
N LEU A 59 5.12 -13.50 -8.46
CA LEU A 59 6.26 -14.06 -7.75
C LEU A 59 6.24 -15.59 -7.77
N ILE A 60 5.07 -16.19 -7.54
CA ILE A 60 4.88 -17.65 -7.66
C ILE A 60 5.17 -18.11 -9.10
N LEU A 61 4.61 -17.42 -10.10
CA LEU A 61 4.85 -17.74 -11.51
C LEU A 61 6.32 -17.56 -11.92
N PHE A 62 7.02 -16.61 -11.31
CA PHE A 62 8.44 -16.39 -11.54
C PHE A 62 9.26 -17.56 -10.98
N ILE A 63 8.99 -17.98 -9.74
CA ILE A 63 9.65 -19.14 -9.13
C ILE A 63 9.39 -20.40 -9.96
N ASP A 64 8.14 -20.64 -10.37
CA ASP A 64 7.79 -21.75 -11.27
C ASP A 64 8.59 -21.68 -12.59
N SER A 65 8.66 -20.49 -13.18
CA SER A 65 9.39 -20.29 -14.44
C SER A 65 10.89 -20.52 -14.29
N VAL A 66 11.49 -20.11 -13.17
CA VAL A 66 12.91 -20.39 -12.83
C VAL A 66 13.14 -21.89 -12.67
N ASN A 67 12.29 -22.57 -11.89
CA ASN A 67 12.37 -24.01 -11.69
C ASN A 67 12.26 -24.77 -13.03
N ARG A 68 11.37 -24.32 -13.91
CA ARG A 68 11.21 -24.87 -15.25
C ARG A 68 12.42 -24.63 -16.14
N VAL A 69 13.01 -23.42 -16.12
CA VAL A 69 14.25 -23.12 -16.86
C VAL A 69 15.39 -24.02 -16.37
N TYR A 70 15.55 -24.14 -15.06
CA TYR A 70 16.57 -24.99 -14.45
C TYR A 70 16.40 -26.45 -14.87
N ARG A 71 15.18 -26.99 -14.76
CA ARG A 71 14.86 -28.36 -15.19
C ARG A 71 15.15 -28.61 -16.68
N VAL A 72 14.72 -27.72 -17.57
CA VAL A 72 14.98 -27.86 -19.01
C VAL A 72 16.49 -27.79 -19.31
N GLN A 73 17.23 -27.00 -18.55
CA GLN A 73 18.68 -26.88 -18.70
C GLN A 73 19.43 -28.11 -18.18
N THR A 74 18.99 -28.71 -17.08
CA THR A 74 19.57 -29.96 -16.57
C THR A 74 19.27 -31.14 -17.49
N GLU A 75 18.04 -31.28 -17.99
CA GLU A 75 17.64 -32.30 -18.98
C GLU A 75 18.48 -32.20 -20.27
N LEU A 76 18.72 -30.98 -20.77
CA LEU A 76 19.61 -30.75 -21.91
C LEU A 76 21.05 -31.19 -21.66
N SER A 77 21.54 -30.98 -20.44
CA SER A 77 22.93 -31.24 -20.07
C SER A 77 23.17 -32.74 -19.88
N THR A 78 22.21 -33.47 -19.33
CA THR A 78 22.26 -34.94 -19.19
C THR A 78 22.10 -35.63 -20.54
N HIS A 79 21.12 -35.24 -21.35
CA HIS A 79 20.96 -35.77 -22.71
C HIS A 79 22.17 -35.47 -23.62
N SER A 80 22.88 -34.36 -23.41
CA SER A 80 24.12 -34.07 -24.17
C SER A 80 25.32 -34.90 -23.70
N LYS A 81 25.36 -35.32 -22.43
CA LYS A 81 26.43 -36.18 -21.87
C LYS A 81 26.19 -37.67 -22.15
N GLU A 82 24.95 -38.15 -22.14
CA GLU A 82 24.61 -39.57 -22.36
C GLU A 82 24.64 -39.97 -23.85
N MET A 83 24.39 -39.03 -24.79
CA MET A 83 24.32 -39.29 -26.23
C MET A 83 25.64 -39.09 -26.99
N GLY A 84 26.80 -39.18 -26.33
CA GLY A 84 28.13 -39.02 -26.93
C GLY A 84 28.52 -40.05 -28.02
N GLY A 85 27.60 -40.87 -28.54
CA GLY A 85 27.93 -41.97 -29.46
C GLY A 85 26.89 -42.44 -30.48
N ALA A 86 25.66 -41.90 -30.57
CA ALA A 86 24.64 -42.47 -31.47
C ALA A 86 23.86 -41.45 -32.31
N GLY A 87 23.99 -41.54 -33.65
CA GLY A 87 22.93 -41.21 -34.63
C GLY A 87 22.71 -39.75 -35.03
N THR A 88 23.58 -39.17 -35.85
CA THR A 88 23.60 -37.76 -36.32
C THR A 88 22.36 -37.26 -37.09
N ALA A 89 21.44 -38.11 -37.55
CA ALA A 89 20.28 -37.70 -38.36
C ALA A 89 18.96 -37.53 -37.56
N ALA A 90 18.70 -38.37 -36.54
CA ALA A 90 17.56 -38.19 -35.63
C ALA A 90 17.81 -37.08 -34.57
N LEU A 91 19.08 -36.79 -34.32
CA LEU A 91 19.58 -35.76 -33.42
C LEU A 91 19.15 -34.33 -33.80
N GLY A 92 18.91 -34.03 -35.08
CA GLY A 92 18.56 -32.67 -35.51
C GLY A 92 17.21 -32.20 -34.99
N ALA A 93 16.18 -33.04 -35.09
CA ALA A 93 14.82 -32.72 -34.68
C ALA A 93 14.67 -32.63 -33.15
N GLU A 94 15.23 -33.60 -32.41
CA GLU A 94 15.20 -33.59 -30.94
C GLU A 94 16.04 -32.45 -30.35
N ARG A 95 17.24 -32.18 -30.87
CA ARG A 95 18.04 -31.02 -30.44
C ARG A 95 17.31 -29.71 -30.71
N MET A 96 16.60 -29.60 -31.83
CA MET A 96 15.86 -28.39 -32.19
C MET A 96 14.62 -28.20 -31.32
N GLU A 97 13.90 -29.27 -31.00
CA GLU A 97 12.73 -29.22 -30.10
C GLU A 97 13.13 -28.84 -28.67
N VAL A 98 14.20 -29.43 -28.15
CA VAL A 98 14.67 -29.14 -26.79
C VAL A 98 15.29 -27.74 -26.70
N GLN A 99 16.00 -27.28 -27.74
CA GLN A 99 16.44 -25.88 -27.83
C GLN A 99 15.25 -24.91 -27.88
N ALA A 100 14.20 -25.21 -28.65
CA ALA A 100 12.98 -24.40 -28.66
C ALA A 100 12.38 -24.30 -27.26
N ARG A 101 12.23 -25.42 -26.54
CA ARG A 101 11.73 -25.45 -25.15
C ARG A 101 12.55 -24.58 -24.20
N LYS A 102 13.88 -24.54 -24.37
CA LYS A 102 14.79 -23.65 -23.61
C LYS A 102 14.51 -22.18 -23.89
N PHE A 103 14.41 -21.77 -25.16
CA PHE A 103 14.09 -20.37 -25.50
C PHE A 103 12.71 -19.96 -24.97
N TYR A 104 11.73 -20.87 -25.03
CA TYR A 104 10.39 -20.63 -24.46
C TYR A 104 10.43 -20.41 -22.95
N SER A 105 11.10 -21.28 -22.19
CA SER A 105 11.17 -21.14 -20.73
C SER A 105 11.97 -19.90 -20.31
N GLN A 106 13.07 -19.59 -21.00
CA GLN A 106 13.88 -18.40 -20.74
C GLN A 106 13.09 -17.11 -20.96
N ARG A 107 12.41 -16.95 -22.11
CA ARG A 107 11.61 -15.75 -22.37
C ARG A 107 10.51 -15.57 -21.33
N ASN A 108 9.86 -16.66 -20.92
CA ASN A 108 8.78 -16.59 -19.93
C ASN A 108 9.32 -16.25 -18.53
N MET A 109 10.50 -16.75 -18.16
CA MET A 109 11.20 -16.35 -16.94
C MET A 109 11.53 -14.85 -16.96
N TYR A 110 12.08 -14.34 -18.08
CA TYR A 110 12.37 -12.91 -18.22
C TYR A 110 11.11 -12.06 -18.16
N LEU A 111 10.03 -12.49 -18.83
CA LEU A 111 8.74 -11.79 -18.79
C LEU A 111 8.23 -11.64 -17.35
N CYS A 112 8.20 -12.73 -16.58
CA CYS A 112 7.80 -12.68 -15.17
C CYS A 112 8.75 -11.82 -14.33
N GLY A 113 10.06 -11.93 -14.56
CA GLY A 113 11.09 -11.17 -13.84
C GLY A 113 11.00 -9.66 -14.08
N PHE A 114 10.84 -9.23 -15.34
CA PHE A 114 10.66 -7.83 -15.67
C PHE A 114 9.37 -7.26 -15.09
N THR A 115 8.29 -8.06 -15.08
CA THR A 115 7.03 -7.64 -14.46
C THR A 115 7.21 -7.40 -12.97
N LEU A 116 7.81 -8.34 -12.23
CA LEU A 116 8.10 -8.14 -10.80
C LEU A 116 8.98 -6.92 -10.53
N PHE A 117 10.03 -6.75 -11.32
CA PHE A 117 10.94 -5.62 -11.18
C PHE A 117 10.21 -4.29 -11.39
N LEU A 118 9.38 -4.21 -12.43
CA LEU A 118 8.59 -3.03 -12.73
C LEU A 118 7.53 -2.76 -11.64
N SER A 119 6.86 -3.79 -11.13
CA SER A 119 5.91 -3.67 -10.00
C SER A 119 6.59 -3.05 -8.77
N LEU A 120 7.82 -3.48 -8.44
CA LEU A 120 8.59 -2.95 -7.30
C LEU A 120 8.94 -1.49 -7.50
N ILE A 121 9.47 -1.14 -8.68
CA ILE A 121 9.81 0.24 -9.01
C ILE A 121 8.57 1.12 -8.96
N LEU A 122 7.46 0.69 -9.55
CA LEU A 122 6.22 1.46 -9.60
C LEU A 122 5.71 1.78 -8.19
N ASN A 123 5.71 0.80 -7.29
CA ASN A 123 5.32 1.02 -5.88
C ASN A 123 6.29 2.00 -5.18
N ARG A 124 7.60 1.85 -5.38
CA ARG A 124 8.60 2.76 -4.80
C ARG A 124 8.46 4.18 -5.34
N THR A 125 8.31 4.34 -6.65
CA THR A 125 8.14 5.63 -7.32
C THR A 125 6.84 6.30 -6.90
N TYR A 126 5.73 5.58 -6.79
CA TYR A 126 4.47 6.11 -6.29
C TYR A 126 4.61 6.70 -4.87
N THR A 127 5.17 5.92 -3.94
CA THR A 127 5.38 6.35 -2.55
C THR A 127 6.32 7.54 -2.47
N MET A 128 7.42 7.50 -3.23
CA MET A 128 8.39 8.59 -3.30
C MET A 128 7.77 9.89 -3.82
N ILE A 129 6.91 9.83 -4.84
CA ILE A 129 6.24 11.03 -5.37
C ILE A 129 5.30 11.63 -4.31
N LEU A 130 4.56 10.80 -3.57
CA LEU A 130 3.71 11.29 -2.47
C LEU A 130 4.53 11.95 -1.37
N GLU A 131 5.67 11.36 -0.99
CA GLU A 131 6.59 11.95 -0.02
C GLU A 131 7.13 13.30 -0.50
N VAL A 132 7.59 13.40 -1.74
CA VAL A 132 8.07 14.66 -2.33
C VAL A 132 6.98 15.72 -2.33
N LEU A 133 5.75 15.38 -2.74
CA LEU A 133 4.63 16.33 -2.73
C LEU A 133 4.33 16.84 -1.31
N ARG A 134 4.40 15.96 -0.29
CA ARG A 134 4.21 16.32 1.12
C ARG A 134 5.31 17.22 1.64
N LEU A 135 6.56 16.93 1.28
CA LEU A 135 7.71 17.75 1.66
C LEU A 135 7.60 19.15 1.05
N GLU A 136 7.25 19.24 -0.24
CA GLU A 136 7.09 20.52 -0.91
C GLU A 136 5.92 21.34 -0.34
N ASP A 137 4.80 20.69 0.03
CA ASP A 137 3.70 21.34 0.75
C ASP A 137 4.14 21.86 2.13
N LYS A 138 4.92 21.09 2.90
CA LYS A 138 5.47 21.53 4.19
C LYS A 138 6.44 22.71 4.04
N VAL A 139 7.29 22.70 3.02
CA VAL A 139 8.22 23.82 2.75
C VAL A 139 7.44 25.09 2.44
N LYS A 140 6.39 25.02 1.61
CA LYS A 140 5.54 26.19 1.31
C LYS A 140 4.78 26.70 2.53
N GLN A 141 4.34 25.81 3.44
CA GLN A 141 3.74 26.22 4.72
C GLN A 141 4.74 26.99 5.60
N LEU A 142 5.96 26.49 5.73
CA LEU A 142 7.01 27.15 6.52
C LEU A 142 7.44 28.49 5.92
N GLN A 143 7.37 28.63 4.60
CA GLN A 143 7.65 29.89 3.89
C GLN A 143 6.50 30.92 3.99
N GLY A 144 5.41 30.62 4.69
CA GLY A 144 4.31 31.56 4.94
C GLY A 144 3.33 31.72 3.77
N ASP A 145 3.33 30.78 2.82
CA ASP A 145 2.41 30.81 1.70
C ASP A 145 0.97 30.48 2.17
N LYS A 146 0.05 31.44 2.03
CA LYS A 146 -1.35 31.31 2.50
C LYS A 146 -2.15 30.22 1.78
N GLN A 147 -1.65 29.70 0.64
CA GLN A 147 -2.26 28.55 -0.06
C GLN A 147 -1.73 27.19 0.42
N ALA A 148 -0.66 27.17 1.21
CA ALA A 148 -0.10 25.97 1.80
C ALA A 148 -0.78 25.70 3.16
N GLY A 149 -1.19 24.45 3.41
CA GLY A 149 -1.96 24.08 4.62
C GLY A 149 -3.48 24.07 4.46
N GLY A 150 -4.01 24.39 3.28
CA GLY A 150 -5.44 24.21 2.98
C GLY A 150 -5.89 22.73 2.91
N LYS A 151 -7.18 22.49 2.67
CA LYS A 151 -7.80 21.14 2.65
C LYS A 151 -7.03 20.11 1.80
N ALA A 152 -6.44 20.51 0.67
CA ALA A 152 -5.66 19.61 -0.18
C ALA A 152 -4.32 19.17 0.46
N SER A 153 -3.73 19.97 1.34
CA SER A 153 -2.50 19.63 2.06
C SER A 153 -2.77 18.64 3.20
N ALA A 154 -3.88 18.83 3.93
CA ALA A 154 -4.36 17.85 4.92
C ALA A 154 -4.69 16.50 4.27
N LYS A 155 -5.32 16.51 3.09
CA LYS A 155 -5.63 15.29 2.32
C LYS A 155 -4.38 14.59 1.78
N LEU A 156 -3.40 15.34 1.30
CA LEU A 156 -2.11 14.77 0.89
C LEU A 156 -1.35 14.17 2.09
N ALA A 157 -1.50 14.75 3.29
CA ALA A 157 -0.99 14.19 4.52
C ALA A 157 -1.68 12.87 4.92
N GLU A 158 -2.94 12.63 4.55
CA GLU A 158 -3.61 11.33 4.74
C GLU A 158 -3.22 10.30 3.65
N ALA A 159 -3.03 10.73 2.40
CA ALA A 159 -2.90 9.89 1.20
C ALA A 159 -1.75 8.86 1.18
N GLY A 160 -0.64 9.14 1.85
CA GLY A 160 0.53 8.26 1.90
C GLY A 160 0.84 7.74 3.31
N ASP A 161 -0.11 7.86 4.24
CA ASP A 161 0.02 7.24 5.56
C ASP A 161 -0.76 5.93 5.46
N ALA A 162 -0.04 4.85 5.15
CA ALA A 162 -0.60 3.55 4.84
C ALA A 162 -1.63 3.14 5.89
N GLY A 163 -2.91 3.23 5.52
CA GLY A 163 -4.14 2.64 6.10
C GLY A 163 -4.33 2.67 7.62
N GLU A 164 -3.36 2.15 8.37
CA GLU A 164 -3.38 1.93 9.80
C GLU A 164 -3.04 3.20 10.58
N ILE A 165 -2.04 3.97 10.17
CA ILE A 165 -1.67 5.21 10.90
C ILE A 165 -2.75 6.29 10.74
N GLY A 166 -3.33 6.42 9.54
CA GLY A 166 -4.47 7.31 9.31
C GLY A 166 -5.71 6.91 10.12
N ARG A 167 -6.02 5.60 10.17
CA ARG A 167 -7.10 5.07 11.02
C ARG A 167 -6.81 5.31 12.50
N LEU A 168 -5.60 5.01 12.95
CA LEU A 168 -5.16 5.19 14.34
C LEU A 168 -5.21 6.66 14.75
N ARG A 169 -4.81 7.61 13.89
CA ARG A 169 -4.95 9.04 14.18
C ARG A 169 -6.41 9.48 14.26
N LYS A 170 -7.27 8.97 13.39
CA LYS A 170 -8.70 9.27 13.41
C LYS A 170 -9.37 8.70 14.67
N GLU A 171 -8.95 7.50 15.08
CA GLU A 171 -9.37 6.88 16.33
C GLU A 171 -8.84 7.65 17.54
N LEU A 172 -7.59 8.09 17.54
CA LEU A 172 -7.00 8.93 18.60
C LEU A 172 -7.77 10.24 18.76
N ALA A 173 -8.09 10.91 17.65
CA ALA A 173 -8.85 12.16 17.66
C ALA A 173 -10.30 11.97 18.13
N ALA A 174 -10.92 10.81 17.84
CA ALA A 174 -12.23 10.47 18.39
C ALA A 174 -12.15 10.20 19.90
N ARG A 175 -11.14 9.45 20.35
CA ARG A 175 -10.91 9.17 21.77
C ARG A 175 -10.61 10.42 22.58
N GLU A 176 -9.85 11.37 22.05
CA GLU A 176 -9.60 12.65 22.72
C GLU A 176 -10.90 13.43 22.95
N LYS A 177 -11.80 13.47 21.95
CA LYS A 177 -13.12 14.11 22.10
C LYS A 177 -14.00 13.40 23.12
N ASP A 178 -14.00 12.07 23.13
CA ASP A 178 -14.76 11.28 24.10
C ASP A 178 -14.23 11.51 25.53
N ILE A 179 -12.91 11.57 25.70
CA ILE A 179 -12.28 11.87 27.00
C ILE A 179 -12.64 13.28 27.47
N GLU A 180 -12.62 14.27 26.58
CA GLU A 180 -13.01 15.64 26.90
C GLU A 180 -14.49 15.73 27.31
N ALA A 181 -15.37 15.03 26.58
CA ALA A 181 -16.79 14.93 26.92
C ALA A 181 -17.00 14.24 28.30
N LEU A 182 -16.29 13.15 28.57
CA LEU A 182 -16.34 12.42 29.84
C LEU A 182 -15.84 13.28 31.01
N LYS A 183 -14.75 14.05 30.82
CA LYS A 183 -14.29 15.00 31.84
C LYS A 183 -15.36 16.04 32.17
N LYS A 184 -15.97 16.63 31.13
CA LYS A 184 -17.03 17.63 31.32
C LYS A 184 -18.26 17.05 32.02
N GLN A 185 -18.64 15.81 31.69
CA GLN A 185 -19.74 15.11 32.37
C GLN A 185 -19.39 14.80 33.83
N SER A 186 -18.17 14.34 34.10
CA SER A 186 -17.69 14.07 35.47
C SER A 186 -17.68 15.34 36.31
N GLU A 187 -17.17 16.44 35.80
CA GLU A 187 -17.19 17.74 36.50
C GLU A 187 -18.61 18.23 36.77
N GLY A 188 -19.52 18.06 35.80
CA GLY A 188 -20.94 18.37 35.97
C GLY A 188 -21.58 17.52 37.07
N LEU A 189 -21.30 16.22 37.08
CA LEU A 189 -21.82 15.29 38.08
C LEU A 189 -21.28 15.60 39.48
N SER A 190 -19.97 15.87 39.61
CA SER A 190 -19.35 16.27 40.88
C SER A 190 -20.01 17.53 41.45
N ARG A 191 -20.30 18.53 40.61
CA ARG A 191 -21.01 19.75 41.04
C ARG A 191 -22.43 19.48 41.53
N GLU A 192 -23.15 18.58 40.87
CA GLU A 192 -24.51 18.20 41.30
C GLU A 192 -24.48 17.40 42.62
N TYR A 193 -23.49 16.52 42.80
CA TYR A 193 -23.27 15.82 44.08
C TYR A 193 -22.94 16.79 45.21
N GLU A 194 -22.07 17.77 44.97
CA GLU A 194 -21.72 18.79 45.95
C GLU A 194 -22.95 19.62 46.34
N LYS A 195 -23.73 20.10 45.37
CA LYS A 195 -25.00 20.79 45.63
C LYS A 195 -25.99 19.93 46.42
N LEU A 196 -26.14 18.65 46.07
CA LEU A 196 -27.06 17.75 46.78
C LEU A 196 -26.58 17.48 48.20
N GLY A 197 -25.26 17.36 48.40
CA GLY A 197 -24.62 17.27 49.71
C GLY A 197 -24.89 18.51 50.56
N ASP A 198 -24.74 19.71 49.99
CA ASP A 198 -25.04 20.99 50.64
C ASP A 198 -26.52 21.10 50.99
N GLN A 199 -27.42 20.71 50.08
CA GLN A 199 -28.86 20.68 50.33
C GLN A 199 -29.22 19.71 51.46
N LEU A 200 -28.67 18.50 51.46
CA LEU A 200 -28.92 17.51 52.51
C LEU A 200 -28.30 17.94 53.85
N SER A 201 -27.13 18.57 53.84
CA SER A 201 -26.53 19.17 55.04
C SER A 201 -27.41 20.28 55.60
N SER A 202 -27.92 21.17 54.74
CA SER A 202 -28.82 22.25 55.14
C SER A 202 -30.17 21.76 55.69
N GLN A 203 -30.73 20.66 55.16
CA GLN A 203 -31.96 20.05 55.69
C GLN A 203 -31.76 19.32 57.03
N ASN A 204 -30.56 18.79 57.30
CA ASN A 204 -30.28 18.06 58.54
C ASN A 204 -29.91 18.97 59.73
N LEU A 205 -29.56 20.23 59.51
CA LEU A 205 -29.29 21.21 60.57
C LEU A 205 -30.55 21.63 61.36
N ASP A 206 -31.74 21.47 60.79
CA ASP A 206 -33.01 21.87 61.42
C ASP A 206 -33.68 20.76 62.27
N SER A 207 -33.16 19.53 62.28
CA SER A 207 -33.84 18.37 62.89
C SER A 207 -33.11 17.71 64.07
N THR A 208 -32.09 18.35 64.64
CA THR A 208 -31.50 17.90 65.93
C THR A 208 -32.09 18.67 67.12
N PRO A 209 -32.93 18.04 67.98
CA PRO A 209 -33.34 18.69 69.22
C PRO A 209 -32.12 18.78 70.13
N LYS A 210 -31.75 20.01 70.52
CA LYS A 210 -30.77 20.24 71.59
C LYS A 210 -31.25 19.50 72.84
N LYS A 211 -30.47 18.52 73.28
CA LYS A 211 -30.65 17.90 74.59
C LYS A 211 -30.34 18.97 75.64
N GLU A 212 -31.39 19.60 76.18
CA GLU A 212 -31.27 20.39 77.41
C GLU A 212 -30.93 19.48 78.59
N ARG A 213 -30.20 20.08 79.54
CA ARG A 213 -29.56 19.50 80.72
C ARG A 213 -30.51 18.74 81.63
#